data_AF-A0A1Z5ILP3-F1
#
_entry.id   AF-A0A1Z5ILP3-F1
#
_cell.length_a   1.000
_cell.length_b   1.000
_cell.length_c   1.000
_cell.angle_alpha   90.00
_cell.angle_beta   90.00
_cell.angle_gamma   90.00
#
_symmetry.space_group_name_H-M   'P 1'
#
loop_
_entity.id
_entity.type
_entity.pdbx_description
1 polymer ?
#
loop_
_entity_poly.entity_id
_entity_poly.type
_entity_poly.pdbx_seq_one_letter_code
_entity_poly.pdbx_strand_id
1 'polypeptide(L)' 'MQENANSNIEDLVGLTPVKVLSQNMNKVAQGIESAADAGEKHQVLQLVDSAESLLDAISKLNS' A
#
# COMPACT_ATOMS: atom_id res chain seq x y z
N MET A 1 28.69 -14.28 11.50
CA MET A 1 27.82 -13.40 10.69
C MET A 1 26.39 -13.79 10.98
N GLN A 2 25.70 -13.04 11.84
CA GLN A 2 24.29 -13.28 12.15
C GLN A 2 23.66 -11.94 12.56
N GLU A 3 23.62 -11.00 11.62
CA GLU A 3 22.88 -9.74 11.69
C GLU A 3 21.88 -9.76 10.54
N ASN A 4 20.71 -10.39 10.67
CA ASN A 4 19.69 -10.35 9.61
C ASN A 4 18.26 -10.66 10.08
N ALA A 5 17.99 -10.64 11.38
CA ALA A 5 16.63 -10.89 11.90
C ALA A 5 16.04 -9.73 12.71
N ASN A 6 16.85 -8.76 13.16
CA ASN A 6 16.39 -7.73 14.10
C ASN A 6 15.91 -6.44 13.42
N SER A 7 16.36 -6.12 12.21
CA SER A 7 15.96 -4.89 11.51
C SER A 7 14.46 -4.86 11.13
N ASN A 8 13.82 -6.02 11.01
CA ASN A 8 12.42 -6.09 10.56
C ASN A 8 11.39 -5.81 11.66
N ILE A 9 11.73 -5.97 12.95
CA ILE A 9 10.76 -5.75 14.03
C ILE A 9 10.66 -4.26 14.34
N GLU A 10 11.78 -3.53 14.40
CA GLU A 10 11.77 -2.07 14.62
C GLU A 10 11.08 -1.31 13.50
N ASP A 11 11.24 -1.77 12.24
CA ASP A 11 10.47 -1.27 11.11
C ASP A 11 8.96 -1.55 11.28
N LEU A 12 8.57 -2.68 11.87
CA LEU A 12 7.18 -2.99 12.20
C LEU A 12 6.63 -2.15 13.37
N VAL A 13 7.47 -1.77 14.35
CA VAL A 13 7.05 -0.93 15.49
C VAL A 13 6.99 0.56 15.13
N GLY A 14 7.73 0.99 14.10
CA GLY A 14 7.74 2.38 13.58
C GLY A 14 6.64 2.70 12.57
N LEU A 15 5.85 1.69 12.15
CA LEU A 15 4.78 1.87 11.19
C LEU A 15 3.53 2.44 11.86
N THR A 16 3.44 3.77 11.88
CA THR A 16 2.17 4.43 12.20
C THR A 16 1.08 3.95 11.23
N PRO A 17 -0.20 3.91 11.62
CA PRO A 17 -1.29 3.51 10.72
C PRO A 17 -1.28 4.27 9.39
N VAL A 18 -0.94 5.56 9.41
CA VAL A 18 -0.76 6.39 8.21
C VAL A 18 0.39 5.89 7.33
N LYS A 19 1.52 5.47 7.93
CA LYS A 19 2.67 4.92 7.19
C LYS A 19 2.31 3.60 6.51
N VAL A 20 1.61 2.68 7.20
CA VAL A 20 1.12 1.42 6.62
C VAL A 20 0.19 1.69 5.43
N LEU A 21 -0.76 2.59 5.59
CA LEU A 21 -1.71 2.93 4.52
C LEU A 21 -1.00 3.58 3.33
N SER A 22 -0.02 4.46 3.58
CA SER A 22 0.78 5.08 2.52
C SER A 22 1.60 4.06 1.71
N GLN A 23 2.15 3.03 2.38
CA GLN A 23 2.86 1.93 1.70
C GLN A 23 1.90 1.06 0.87
N ASN A 24 0.71 0.77 1.38
CA ASN A 24 -0.30 0.03 0.63
C ASN A 24 -0.79 0.82 -0.59
N MET A 25 -0.98 2.13 -0.47
CA MET A 25 -1.33 3.00 -1.60
C MET A 25 -0.28 2.95 -2.70
N ASN A 26 1.01 2.97 -2.34
CA ASN A 26 2.10 2.86 -3.31
C ASN A 26 2.06 1.53 -4.06
N LYS A 27 1.84 0.41 -3.36
CA LYS A 27 1.68 -0.91 -3.98
C LYS A 27 0.47 -0.96 -4.92
N VAL A 28 -0.65 -0.35 -4.55
CA VAL A 28 -1.84 -0.28 -5.40
C VAL A 28 -1.55 0.54 -6.67
N ALA A 29 -0.88 1.69 -6.55
CA ALA A 29 -0.50 2.50 -7.71
C ALA A 29 0.40 1.73 -8.70
N GLN A 30 1.41 1.02 -8.19
CA GLN A 30 2.27 0.14 -9.00
C GLN A 30 1.48 -0.98 -9.69
N GLY A 31 0.50 -1.55 -8.99
CA GLY A 31 -0.41 -2.55 -9.54
C GLY A 31 -1.28 -1.99 -10.67
N ILE A 32 -1.79 -0.77 -10.51
CA ILE A 32 -2.61 -0.10 -11.52
C ILE A 32 -1.79 0.14 -12.78
N GLU A 33 -0.58 0.67 -12.65
CA GLU A 33 0.35 0.89 -13.77
C GLU A 33 0.62 -0.43 -14.52
N SER A 34 0.98 -1.49 -13.78
CA SER A 34 1.26 -2.81 -14.37
C SER A 34 0.05 -3.42 -15.09
N ALA A 35 -1.14 -3.35 -14.48
CA ALA A 35 -2.37 -3.89 -15.07
C ALA A 35 -2.84 -3.06 -16.28
N ALA A 36 -2.62 -1.74 -16.26
CA ALA A 36 -2.92 -0.86 -17.38
C ALA A 36 -2.00 -1.18 -18.58
N ASP A 37 -0.70 -1.35 -18.33
CA ASP A 37 0.28 -1.75 -19.34
C ASP A 37 -0.02 -3.12 -19.95
N ALA A 38 -0.55 -4.05 -19.14
CA ALA A 38 -0.99 -5.37 -19.59
C ALA A 38 -2.38 -5.36 -20.28
N GLY A 39 -3.10 -4.24 -20.29
CA GLY A 39 -4.46 -4.14 -20.83
C GLY A 39 -5.52 -4.85 -19.99
N GLU A 40 -5.22 -5.17 -18.73
CA GLU A 40 -6.08 -5.91 -17.81
C GLU A 40 -7.12 -5.00 -17.14
N LYS A 41 -8.04 -4.46 -17.95
CA LYS A 41 -9.04 -3.47 -17.53
C LYS A 41 -9.80 -3.83 -16.25
N HIS A 42 -10.19 -5.10 -16.08
CA HIS A 42 -10.93 -5.53 -14.89
C HIS A 42 -10.09 -5.41 -13.62
N GLN A 43 -8.81 -5.77 -13.70
CA GLN A 43 -7.89 -5.69 -12.59
C GLN A 43 -7.55 -4.23 -12.25
N VAL A 44 -7.43 -3.36 -13.26
CA VAL A 44 -7.31 -1.91 -13.06
C VAL A 44 -8.48 -1.37 -12.22
N LEU A 45 -9.72 -1.74 -12.56
CA LEU A 45 -10.90 -1.28 -11.81
C LEU A 45 -10.88 -1.76 -10.35
N GLN A 46 -10.57 -3.04 -10.10
CA GLN A 46 -10.48 -3.58 -8.74
C GLN A 46 -9.41 -2.88 -7.89
N LEU A 47 -8.29 -2.51 -8.51
CA LEU A 47 -7.21 -1.80 -7.83
C LEU A 47 -7.58 -0.33 -7.55
N VAL A 48 -8.33 0.32 -8.45
CA VAL A 48 -8.88 1.67 -8.21
C VAL A 48 -9.85 1.66 -7.04
N ASP A 49 -10.77 0.69 -6.96
CA ASP A 49 -11.70 0.55 -5.82
C ASP A 49 -10.94 0.35 -4.49
N SER A 50 -9.83 -0.40 -4.54
CA SER A 50 -8.95 -0.61 -3.39
C SER A 50 -8.24 0.69 -2.99
N ALA A 51 -7.82 1.51 -3.96
CA ALA A 51 -7.23 2.82 -3.70
C ALA A 51 -8.23 3.78 -3.03
N GLU A 52 -9.47 3.83 -3.48
CA GLU A 52 -10.52 4.66 -2.87
C GLU A 52 -10.75 4.29 -1.41
N SER A 53 -10.83 2.99 -1.11
CA SER A 53 -10.99 2.48 0.26
C SER A 53 -9.81 2.85 1.17
N LEU A 54 -8.58 2.78 0.65
CA LEU A 54 -7.38 3.19 1.38
C LEU A 54 -7.35 4.70 1.63
N LEU A 55 -7.76 5.51 0.65
CA LEU A 55 -7.81 6.97 0.78
C LEU A 55 -8.84 7.39 1.83
N ASP A 56 -10.02 6.77 1.85
CA ASP A 56 -11.03 6.99 2.89
C ASP A 56 -10.49 6.66 4.28
N ALA A 57 -9.80 5.52 4.43
CA ALA A 57 -9.16 5.15 5.70
C ALA A 57 -8.10 6.18 6.15
N ILE A 58 -7.27 6.68 5.23
CA ILE A 58 -6.28 7.73 5.52
C ILE A 58 -6.98 9.03 5.95
N SER A 59 -8.03 9.42 5.24
CA SER A 59 -8.80 10.63 5.55
C SER A 59 -9.36 10.58 6.97
N LYS A 60 -9.92 9.44 7.38
CA LYS A 60 -10.49 9.24 8.73
C LYS A 60 -9.45 9.26 9.84
N LEU A 61 -8.20 8.91 9.56
CA LEU A 61 -7.11 8.96 10.55
C LEU A 61 -6.50 10.36 10.72
N ASN A 62 -6.61 11.19 9.69
CA ASN A 62 -6.13 12.58 9.70
C ASN A 62 -7.23 13.59 10.10
N SER A 63 -8.45 13.12 10.41
CA SER A 63 -9.59 13.92 10.87
C SER A 63 -9.65 13.98 12.40
#